data_AF-A0A5T0UG99-F1
#
_entry.id   AF-A0A5T0UG99-F1
#
_cell.length_a   1.000
_cell.length_b   1.000
_cell.length_c   1.000
_cell.angle_alpha   90.00
_cell.angle_beta   90.00
_cell.angle_gamma   90.00
#
_symmetry.space_group_name_H-M   'P 1'
#
loop_
_entity.id
_entity.type
_entity.pdbx_description
1 polymer ?
#
loop_
_entity_poly.entity_id
_entity_poly.type
_entity_poly.pdbx_seq_one_letter_code
_entity_poly.pdbx_strand_id
1 'polypeptide(L)'
;EEIGSAITTVKPGDFVIVPFTHGCGHCDACRAGFDGTCDNHPGYSNWSSGFQAEYVRFHYGNWALINIPGKPADYTEGMLKSLLTLADVMPTGYHAARVADVKPGDKVVVIGDGAVGQCAVIAAKMRGASQIVLMSRHKDRQEMALASGATAVVAERGPEGIAKVREILGGGADAALECVGTEASIEQALGVLHNGGRIGYVGVPHYNNRPLGSTFAQNITIGGGSASVTTYDKQILLKAVLDGDIDPGRVFTQT
;
A
#
# COMPACT_ATOMS: atom_id res chain seq x y z
N GLU A 1 16.56 14.19 17.17
CA GLU A 1 16.77 15.63 17.48
C GLU A 1 16.05 16.05 18.76
N GLU A 2 14.74 16.32 18.76
CA GLU A 2 14.02 16.77 19.97
C GLU A 2 12.65 16.09 20.11
N ILE A 3 12.10 16.06 21.33
CA ILE A 3 10.76 15.53 21.62
C ILE A 3 9.97 16.50 22.50
N GLY A 4 8.64 16.51 22.33
CA GLY A 4 7.75 17.21 23.25
C GLY A 4 7.74 16.53 24.63
N SER A 5 7.48 17.30 25.69
CA SER A 5 7.49 16.80 27.08
C SER A 5 6.47 15.69 27.37
N ALA A 6 5.44 15.55 26.53
CA ALA A 6 4.42 14.50 26.64
C ALA A 6 4.77 13.22 25.84
N ILE A 7 5.90 13.19 25.13
CA ILE A 7 6.35 12.02 24.36
C ILE A 7 7.13 11.07 25.28
N THR A 8 6.76 9.80 25.27
CA THR A 8 7.33 8.77 26.16
C THR A 8 7.78 7.50 25.43
N THR A 9 7.44 7.35 24.14
CA THR A 9 7.74 6.12 23.37
C THR A 9 9.04 6.17 22.56
N VAL A 10 9.60 7.37 22.40
CA VAL A 10 10.86 7.62 21.66
C VAL A 10 11.69 8.66 22.40
N LYS A 11 12.99 8.70 22.14
CA LYS A 11 13.94 9.70 22.66
C LYS A 11 14.83 10.26 21.56
N PRO A 12 15.45 11.44 21.78
CA PRO A 12 16.48 11.94 20.88
C PRO A 12 17.54 10.88 20.55
N GLY A 13 17.83 10.71 19.25
CA GLY A 13 18.80 9.75 18.74
C GLY A 13 18.23 8.38 18.34
N ASP A 14 16.95 8.10 18.62
CA ASP A 14 16.29 6.89 18.11
C ASP A 14 16.18 6.92 16.57
N PHE A 15 16.38 5.75 15.95
CA PHE A 15 16.16 5.56 14.52
C PHE A 15 14.71 5.17 14.29
N VAL A 16 13.95 6.00 13.57
CA VAL A 16 12.50 5.84 13.45
C VAL A 16 12.04 5.89 12.01
N ILE A 17 10.95 5.17 11.71
CA ILE A 17 10.13 5.41 10.53
C ILE A 17 9.18 6.55 10.87
N VAL A 18 9.05 7.48 9.92
CA VAL A 18 8.13 8.62 9.99
C VAL A 18 7.07 8.43 8.91
N PRO A 19 5.89 7.89 9.27
CA PRO A 19 4.80 7.66 8.33
C PRO A 19 4.33 8.90 7.58
N PHE A 20 3.98 8.74 6.30
CA PHE A 20 3.53 9.87 5.49
C PHE A 20 2.15 10.41 5.93
N THR A 21 1.35 9.54 6.55
CA THR A 21 0.08 9.79 7.24
C THR A 21 0.11 9.13 8.60
N HIS A 22 -0.54 9.71 9.60
CA HIS A 22 -0.50 9.20 10.96
C HIS A 22 -1.71 9.62 11.80
N GLY A 23 -1.90 8.95 12.94
CA GLY A 23 -3.03 9.21 13.82
C GLY A 23 -2.66 9.40 15.27
N CYS A 24 -3.66 9.75 16.08
CA CYS A 24 -3.53 9.91 17.52
C CYS A 24 -3.45 8.57 18.28
N GLY A 25 -3.83 7.46 17.65
CA GLY A 25 -3.83 6.12 18.24
C GLY A 25 -5.02 5.80 19.15
N HIS A 26 -5.96 6.72 19.34
CA HIS A 26 -7.05 6.53 20.32
C HIS A 26 -8.44 7.03 19.89
N CYS A 27 -8.58 7.73 18.76
CA CYS A 27 -9.89 8.04 18.19
C CYS A 27 -10.53 6.80 17.55
N ASP A 28 -11.80 6.89 17.17
CA ASP A 28 -12.54 5.75 16.62
C ASP A 28 -11.94 5.27 15.29
N ALA A 29 -11.54 6.19 14.41
CA ALA A 29 -10.80 5.83 13.20
C ALA A 29 -9.50 5.06 13.50
N CYS A 30 -8.67 5.54 14.43
CA CYS A 30 -7.43 4.87 14.81
C CYS A 30 -7.69 3.47 15.42
N ARG A 31 -8.68 3.34 16.31
CA ARG A 31 -9.04 2.06 16.93
C ARG A 31 -9.61 1.07 15.92
N ALA A 32 -10.26 1.54 14.88
CA ALA A 32 -10.75 0.74 13.76
C ALA A 32 -9.64 0.35 12.75
N GLY A 33 -8.40 0.81 12.96
CA GLY A 33 -7.27 0.53 12.08
C GLY A 33 -7.19 1.45 10.85
N PHE A 34 -7.78 2.64 10.94
CA PHE A 34 -7.81 3.70 9.92
C PHE A 34 -7.06 4.96 10.40
N ASP A 35 -5.85 4.80 10.95
CA ASP A 35 -5.08 5.92 11.51
C ASP A 35 -4.59 6.93 10.47
N GLY A 36 -4.48 6.53 9.20
CA GLY A 36 -4.19 7.44 8.07
C GLY A 36 -5.30 8.47 7.78
N THR A 37 -6.49 8.29 8.37
CA THR A 37 -7.63 9.22 8.32
C THR A 37 -8.13 9.53 9.72
N CYS A 38 -7.21 9.75 10.66
CA CYS A 38 -7.51 10.01 12.06
C CYS A 38 -8.47 11.21 12.27
N ASP A 39 -9.52 11.00 13.09
CA ASP A 39 -10.52 12.04 13.42
C ASP A 39 -9.92 13.27 14.13
N ASN A 40 -8.82 13.07 14.87
CA ASN A 40 -8.12 14.13 15.60
C ASN A 40 -6.98 14.77 14.78
N HIS A 41 -6.64 14.22 13.61
CA HIS A 41 -5.61 14.77 12.74
C HIS A 41 -6.20 15.10 11.36
N PRO A 42 -6.81 16.29 11.21
CA PRO A 42 -7.58 16.62 10.02
C PRO A 42 -6.69 16.63 8.76
N GLY A 43 -7.27 16.17 7.66
CA GLY A 43 -6.58 15.85 6.41
C GLY A 43 -5.59 16.90 5.94
N TYR A 44 -5.91 18.20 5.91
CA TYR A 44 -4.98 19.24 5.45
C TYR A 44 -3.64 19.29 6.21
N SER A 45 -3.57 18.71 7.41
CA SER A 45 -2.37 18.62 8.26
C SER A 45 -1.80 17.21 8.39
N ASN A 46 -2.53 16.18 7.96
CA ASN A 46 -2.18 14.77 8.14
C ASN A 46 -1.51 14.16 6.89
N TRP A 47 -1.39 14.92 5.80
CA TRP A 47 -0.56 14.53 4.67
C TRP A 47 0.84 15.08 4.83
N SER A 48 1.81 14.32 4.33
CA SER A 48 3.22 14.71 4.36
C SER A 48 3.46 16.06 3.72
N SER A 49 4.10 16.95 4.48
CA SER A 49 4.65 18.21 3.98
C SER A 49 5.95 18.53 4.71
N GLY A 50 6.89 19.19 4.04
CA GLY A 50 8.15 19.63 4.65
C GLY A 50 9.18 18.53 4.92
N PHE A 51 9.02 17.33 4.38
CA PHE A 51 9.99 16.23 4.55
C PHE A 51 11.30 16.43 3.77
N GLN A 52 11.31 17.29 2.75
CA GLN A 52 12.52 17.73 2.07
C GLN A 52 13.15 18.92 2.82
N ALA A 53 13.54 18.67 4.07
CA ALA A 53 14.15 19.65 4.95
C ALA A 53 15.11 18.95 5.93
N GLU A 54 15.99 19.72 6.57
CA GLU A 54 16.88 19.18 7.62
C GLU A 54 16.10 18.72 8.87
N TYR A 55 14.96 19.36 9.14
CA TYR A 55 14.08 19.05 10.27
C TYR A 55 12.61 19.16 9.86
N VAL A 56 11.77 18.27 10.39
CA VAL A 56 10.32 18.30 10.23
C VAL A 56 9.63 18.23 11.59
N ARG A 57 8.58 19.02 11.78
CA ARG A 57 7.72 18.90 12.96
C ARG A 57 6.72 17.76 12.73
N PHE A 58 6.78 16.75 13.58
CA PHE A 58 5.88 15.59 13.51
C PHE A 58 4.94 15.56 14.72
N HIS A 59 3.68 15.18 14.52
CA HIS A 59 2.65 15.15 15.58
C HIS A 59 2.41 13.72 16.06
N TYR A 60 1.72 13.59 17.20
CA TYR A 60 1.28 12.31 17.75
C TYR A 60 2.38 11.23 17.91
N GLY A 61 3.63 11.64 18.16
CA GLY A 61 4.80 10.74 18.17
C GLY A 61 4.69 9.50 19.06
N ASN A 62 3.87 9.54 20.13
CA ASN A 62 3.58 8.36 20.96
C ASN A 62 2.95 7.21 20.16
N TRP A 63 2.01 7.51 19.28
CA TRP A 63 1.41 6.52 18.38
C TRP A 63 2.17 6.46 17.06
N ALA A 64 2.41 7.59 16.42
CA ALA A 64 2.74 7.66 15.02
C ALA A 64 4.16 7.20 14.67
N LEU A 65 5.15 7.51 15.51
CA LEU A 65 6.54 7.12 15.25
C LEU A 65 6.74 5.63 15.53
N ILE A 66 7.46 4.98 14.63
CA ILE A 66 7.78 3.55 14.73
C ILE A 66 9.29 3.44 14.94
N ASN A 67 9.69 2.90 16.08
CA ASN A 67 11.09 2.70 16.41
C ASN A 67 11.66 1.50 15.66
N ILE A 68 12.78 1.71 14.96
CA ILE A 68 13.57 0.65 14.34
C ILE A 68 14.65 0.26 15.36
N PRO A 69 14.78 -1.03 15.73
CA PRO A 69 15.86 -1.46 16.63
C PRO A 69 17.25 -1.04 16.11
N GLY A 70 18.17 -0.66 16.99
CA GLY A 70 19.54 -0.31 16.59
C GLY A 70 19.67 1.06 15.92
N LYS A 71 20.64 1.19 15.02
CA LYS A 71 21.03 2.44 14.33
C LYS A 71 21.14 2.20 12.83
N PRO A 72 21.10 3.26 11.99
CA PRO A 72 21.22 3.09 10.54
C PRO A 72 22.47 2.34 10.09
N ALA A 73 23.60 2.52 10.79
CA ALA A 73 24.87 1.84 10.49
C ALA A 73 24.84 0.31 10.73
N ASP A 74 23.83 -0.20 11.45
CA ASP A 74 23.66 -1.64 11.70
C ASP A 74 22.99 -2.36 10.52
N TYR A 75 22.49 -1.61 9.54
CA TYR A 75 21.69 -2.12 8.43
C TYR A 75 22.40 -1.98 7.07
N THR A 76 22.18 -2.95 6.19
CA THR A 76 22.63 -2.86 4.80
C THR A 76 21.86 -1.79 4.04
N GLU A 77 22.41 -1.29 2.93
CA GLU A 77 21.71 -0.32 2.07
C GLU A 77 20.35 -0.87 1.58
N GLY A 78 20.28 -2.16 1.23
CA GLY A 78 19.03 -2.81 0.84
C GLY A 78 17.99 -2.81 1.97
N MET A 79 18.42 -3.08 3.21
CA MET A 79 17.52 -3.04 4.36
C MET A 79 17.08 -1.61 4.69
N LEU A 80 17.97 -0.62 4.58
CA LEU A 80 17.61 0.79 4.74
C LEU A 80 16.58 1.24 3.69
N LYS A 81 16.73 0.81 2.44
CA LYS A 81 15.72 1.02 1.38
C LYS A 81 14.40 0.37 1.74
N SER A 82 14.41 -0.88 2.21
CA SER A 82 13.19 -1.56 2.64
C SER A 82 12.52 -0.86 3.82
N LEU A 83 13.27 -0.43 4.83
CA LEU A 83 12.77 0.37 5.96
C LEU A 83 12.19 1.72 5.48
N LEU A 84 12.81 2.37 4.48
CA LEU A 84 12.30 3.62 3.92
C LEU A 84 10.95 3.42 3.21
N THR A 85 10.72 2.27 2.55
CA THR A 85 9.41 2.00 1.93
C THR A 85 8.27 1.93 2.94
N LEU A 86 8.57 1.62 4.20
CA LEU A 86 7.57 1.56 5.28
C LEU A 86 7.02 2.95 5.63
N ALA A 87 7.69 4.03 5.25
CA ALA A 87 7.13 5.36 5.42
C ALA A 87 5.90 5.63 4.53
N ASP A 88 5.71 4.90 3.43
CA ASP A 88 4.57 5.06 2.51
C ASP A 88 4.29 3.80 1.67
N VAL A 89 5.08 3.59 0.61
CA VAL A 89 4.64 2.79 -0.54
C VAL A 89 4.35 1.33 -0.19
N MET A 90 5.07 0.75 0.78
CA MET A 90 4.82 -0.62 1.24
C MET A 90 3.51 -0.73 2.02
N PRO A 91 3.28 0.04 3.10
CA PRO A 91 2.00 0.08 3.77
C PRO A 91 0.83 0.53 2.88
N THR A 92 1.05 1.36 1.87
CA THR A 92 0.02 1.74 0.89
C THR A 92 -0.37 0.55 0.01
N GLY A 93 0.60 -0.22 -0.50
CA GLY A 93 0.32 -1.47 -1.21
C GLY A 93 -0.37 -2.51 -0.33
N TYR A 94 0.01 -2.59 0.96
CA TYR A 94 -0.65 -3.45 1.95
C TYR A 94 -2.07 -3.00 2.26
N HIS A 95 -2.32 -1.69 2.33
CA HIS A 95 -3.64 -1.12 2.53
C HIS A 95 -4.59 -1.56 1.42
N ALA A 96 -4.16 -1.50 0.16
CA ALA A 96 -4.95 -1.96 -0.98
C ALA A 96 -5.38 -3.42 -0.81
N ALA A 97 -4.44 -4.31 -0.49
CA ALA A 97 -4.74 -5.73 -0.29
C ALA A 97 -5.63 -5.98 0.96
N ARG A 98 -5.47 -5.19 2.02
CA ARG A 98 -6.26 -5.28 3.24
C ARG A 98 -7.70 -4.82 3.05
N VAL A 99 -7.92 -3.67 2.39
CA VAL A 99 -9.27 -3.11 2.19
C VAL A 99 -10.05 -3.83 1.10
N ALA A 100 -9.36 -4.47 0.14
CA ALA A 100 -9.96 -5.45 -0.77
C ALA A 100 -10.28 -6.79 -0.08
N ASP A 101 -9.97 -6.94 1.21
CA ASP A 101 -10.11 -8.16 1.98
C ASP A 101 -9.52 -9.38 1.26
N VAL A 102 -8.29 -9.26 0.74
CA VAL A 102 -7.58 -10.38 0.09
C VAL A 102 -7.43 -11.52 1.09
N LYS A 103 -7.78 -12.73 0.67
CA LYS A 103 -7.77 -13.97 1.46
C LYS A 103 -6.81 -15.00 0.88
N PRO A 104 -6.39 -15.98 1.71
CA PRO A 104 -5.71 -17.17 1.22
C PRO A 104 -6.50 -17.83 0.09
N GLY A 105 -5.86 -18.05 -1.06
CA GLY A 105 -6.47 -18.66 -2.24
C GLY A 105 -6.99 -17.69 -3.30
N ASP A 106 -7.18 -16.41 -2.97
CA ASP A 106 -7.76 -15.42 -3.89
C ASP A 106 -6.91 -15.25 -5.17
N LYS A 107 -7.60 -14.97 -6.28
CA LYS A 107 -7.04 -14.46 -7.54
C LYS A 107 -7.04 -12.94 -7.50
N VAL A 108 -5.86 -12.34 -7.50
CA VAL A 108 -5.68 -10.90 -7.33
C VAL A 108 -5.13 -10.28 -8.61
N VAL A 109 -5.68 -9.12 -8.98
CA VAL A 109 -5.15 -8.30 -10.08
C VAL A 109 -4.64 -6.98 -9.51
N VAL A 110 -3.39 -6.65 -9.80
CA VAL A 110 -2.79 -5.37 -9.41
C VAL A 110 -2.75 -4.44 -10.63
N ILE A 111 -3.36 -3.27 -10.49
CA ILE A 111 -3.49 -2.27 -11.54
C ILE A 111 -2.58 -1.09 -11.20
N GLY A 112 -1.56 -0.90 -12.02
CA GLY A 112 -0.47 0.06 -11.78
C GLY A 112 0.79 -0.67 -11.36
N ASP A 113 1.92 -0.34 -12.00
CA ASP A 113 3.20 -1.03 -11.81
C ASP A 113 4.27 -0.17 -11.13
N GLY A 114 3.91 1.03 -10.67
CA GLY A 114 4.78 1.88 -9.85
C GLY A 114 5.06 1.28 -8.47
N ALA A 115 5.79 2.01 -7.61
CA ALA A 115 6.25 1.52 -6.31
C ALA A 115 5.12 0.94 -5.44
N VAL A 116 3.97 1.62 -5.35
CA VAL A 116 2.79 1.13 -4.62
C VAL A 116 2.26 -0.18 -5.23
N GLY A 117 2.18 -0.30 -6.55
CA GLY A 117 1.73 -1.51 -7.23
C GLY A 117 2.69 -2.70 -7.02
N GLN A 118 4.00 -2.46 -7.05
CA GLN A 118 5.01 -3.48 -6.70
C GLN A 118 4.84 -3.95 -5.26
N CYS A 119 4.60 -3.03 -4.34
CA CYS A 119 4.32 -3.36 -2.94
C CYS A 119 2.96 -4.06 -2.76
N ALA A 120 1.96 -3.76 -3.59
CA ALA A 120 0.67 -4.43 -3.59
C ALA A 120 0.78 -5.90 -4.04
N VAL A 121 1.71 -6.22 -4.95
CA VAL A 121 2.06 -7.61 -5.29
C VAL A 121 2.64 -8.34 -4.08
N ILE A 122 3.59 -7.73 -3.37
CA ILE A 122 4.16 -8.28 -2.13
C ILE A 122 3.04 -8.51 -1.11
N ALA A 123 2.19 -7.51 -0.89
CA ALA A 123 1.09 -7.60 0.07
C ALA A 123 0.05 -8.67 -0.28
N ALA A 124 -0.32 -8.81 -1.56
CA ALA A 124 -1.22 -9.87 -1.99
C ALA A 124 -0.65 -11.25 -1.69
N LYS A 125 0.65 -11.46 -1.91
CA LYS A 125 1.35 -12.70 -1.56
C LYS A 125 1.39 -12.92 -0.04
N MET A 126 1.71 -11.89 0.75
CA MET A 126 1.70 -11.97 2.22
C MET A 126 0.33 -12.38 2.77
N ARG A 127 -0.75 -11.99 2.08
CA ARG A 127 -2.14 -12.34 2.45
C ARG A 127 -2.62 -13.69 1.89
N GLY A 128 -1.74 -14.41 1.19
CA GLY A 128 -1.98 -15.78 0.73
C GLY A 128 -2.68 -15.91 -0.61
N ALA A 129 -2.70 -14.86 -1.45
CA ALA A 129 -3.23 -14.96 -2.80
C ALA A 129 -2.54 -16.09 -3.60
N SER A 130 -3.32 -16.87 -4.35
CA SER A 130 -2.81 -18.03 -5.11
C SER A 130 -2.37 -17.67 -6.53
N GLN A 131 -3.01 -16.65 -7.12
CA GLN A 131 -2.66 -16.09 -8.42
C GLN A 131 -2.63 -14.57 -8.30
N ILE A 132 -1.56 -13.94 -8.79
CA ILE A 132 -1.36 -12.50 -8.75
C ILE A 132 -0.97 -12.03 -10.14
N VAL A 133 -1.84 -11.28 -10.79
CA VAL A 133 -1.59 -10.70 -12.12
C VAL A 133 -1.23 -9.24 -11.97
N LEU A 134 0.00 -8.85 -12.33
CA LEU A 134 0.36 -7.44 -12.43
C LEU A 134 0.07 -6.92 -13.83
N MET A 135 -0.68 -5.83 -13.92
CA MET A 135 -0.87 -5.13 -15.18
C MET A 135 0.29 -4.13 -15.41
N SER A 136 1.30 -4.50 -16.20
CA SER A 136 2.55 -3.72 -16.40
C SER A 136 3.05 -3.77 -17.85
N ARG A 137 3.57 -2.64 -18.34
CA ARG A 137 4.22 -2.52 -19.67
C ARG A 137 5.74 -2.34 -19.61
N HIS A 138 6.30 -2.20 -18.40
CA HIS A 138 7.72 -1.89 -18.20
C HIS A 138 8.46 -3.16 -17.77
N LYS A 139 9.37 -3.65 -18.62
CA LYS A 139 10.01 -4.97 -18.45
C LYS A 139 10.73 -5.14 -17.10
N ASP A 140 11.46 -4.12 -16.67
CA ASP A 140 12.13 -4.06 -15.37
C ASP A 140 11.15 -4.25 -14.19
N ARG A 141 9.98 -3.61 -14.28
CA ARG A 141 8.92 -3.71 -13.27
C ARG A 141 8.19 -5.04 -13.32
N GLN A 142 8.09 -5.66 -14.49
CA GLN A 142 7.56 -7.02 -14.65
C GLN A 142 8.46 -8.04 -13.95
N GLU A 143 9.77 -7.97 -14.20
CA GLU A 143 10.76 -8.85 -13.58
C GLU A 143 10.76 -8.72 -12.06
N MET A 144 10.68 -7.49 -11.55
CA MET A 144 10.55 -7.22 -10.12
C MET A 144 9.29 -7.87 -9.53
N ALA A 145 8.14 -7.65 -10.18
CA ALA A 145 6.87 -8.18 -9.69
C ALA A 145 6.84 -9.71 -9.65
N LEU A 146 7.35 -10.36 -10.70
CA LEU A 146 7.46 -11.83 -10.78
C LEU A 146 8.35 -12.37 -9.67
N ALA A 147 9.48 -11.72 -9.40
CA ALA A 147 10.37 -12.09 -8.30
C ALA A 147 9.71 -11.88 -6.91
N SER A 148 8.82 -10.90 -6.79
CA SER A 148 8.14 -10.56 -5.54
C SER A 148 6.87 -11.38 -5.26
N GLY A 149 6.27 -12.00 -6.28
CA GLY A 149 5.09 -12.84 -6.08
C GLY A 149 4.07 -12.86 -7.22
N ALA A 150 4.18 -11.99 -8.21
CA ALA A 150 3.30 -12.04 -9.37
C ALA A 150 3.45 -13.39 -10.07
N THR A 151 2.33 -14.01 -10.40
CA THR A 151 2.28 -15.28 -11.15
C THR A 151 2.16 -15.04 -12.64
N ALA A 152 1.69 -13.86 -13.05
CA ALA A 152 1.61 -13.46 -14.45
C ALA A 152 1.62 -11.94 -14.61
N VAL A 153 1.80 -11.49 -15.84
CA VAL A 153 1.83 -10.08 -16.23
C VAL A 153 0.94 -9.86 -17.45
N VAL A 154 0.23 -8.73 -17.47
CA VAL A 154 -0.54 -8.27 -18.65
C VAL A 154 -0.12 -6.84 -19.03
N ALA A 155 0.36 -6.67 -20.26
CA ALA A 155 0.80 -5.37 -20.78
C ALA A 155 -0.38 -4.54 -21.31
N GLU A 156 -1.39 -5.22 -21.84
CA GLU A 156 -2.58 -4.63 -22.43
C GLU A 156 -3.42 -3.87 -21.39
N ARG A 157 -4.32 -3.02 -21.89
CA ARG A 157 -5.21 -2.14 -21.11
C ARG A 157 -6.61 -2.13 -21.69
N GLY A 158 -7.56 -1.58 -20.93
CA GLY A 158 -8.94 -1.47 -21.38
C GLY A 158 -9.56 -2.85 -21.69
N PRO A 159 -10.48 -2.94 -22.66
CA PRO A 159 -11.18 -4.19 -22.97
C PRO A 159 -10.26 -5.39 -23.27
N GLU A 160 -9.18 -5.18 -24.03
CA GLU A 160 -8.21 -6.23 -24.35
C GLU A 160 -7.45 -6.70 -23.11
N GLY A 161 -7.01 -5.75 -22.26
CA GLY A 161 -6.36 -6.08 -20.99
C GLY A 161 -7.29 -6.86 -20.06
N ILE A 162 -8.56 -6.45 -19.96
CA ILE A 162 -9.57 -7.14 -19.14
C ILE A 162 -9.76 -8.58 -19.64
N ALA A 163 -9.96 -8.76 -20.96
CA ALA A 163 -10.16 -10.08 -21.55
C ALA A 163 -8.97 -11.02 -21.27
N LYS A 164 -7.75 -10.53 -21.48
CA LYS A 164 -6.52 -11.30 -21.26
C LYS A 164 -6.29 -11.66 -19.79
N VAL A 165 -6.55 -10.74 -18.87
CA VAL A 165 -6.51 -11.04 -17.43
C VAL A 165 -7.49 -12.17 -17.10
N ARG A 166 -8.72 -12.09 -17.59
CA ARG A 166 -9.76 -13.09 -17.31
C ARG A 166 -9.43 -14.46 -17.91
N GLU A 167 -8.82 -14.48 -19.09
CA GLU A 167 -8.30 -15.71 -19.70
C GLU A 167 -7.24 -16.36 -18.82
N ILE A 168 -6.23 -15.61 -18.39
CA ILE A 168 -5.15 -16.10 -17.51
C ILE A 168 -5.68 -16.65 -16.18
N LEU A 169 -6.69 -15.98 -15.62
CA LEU A 169 -7.33 -16.37 -14.35
C LEU A 169 -8.37 -17.49 -14.52
N GLY A 170 -8.76 -17.85 -15.75
CA GLY A 170 -9.87 -18.75 -16.03
C GLY A 170 -11.23 -18.22 -15.52
N GLY A 171 -11.41 -16.91 -15.46
CA GLY A 171 -12.58 -16.24 -14.87
C GLY A 171 -12.28 -14.81 -14.41
N GLY A 172 -13.21 -14.21 -13.66
CA GLY A 172 -12.95 -12.92 -13.01
C GLY A 172 -12.05 -13.08 -11.78
N ALA A 173 -11.37 -12.01 -11.39
CA ALA A 173 -10.59 -11.92 -10.16
C ALA A 173 -11.47 -11.77 -8.92
N ASP A 174 -10.99 -12.27 -7.78
CA ASP A 174 -11.62 -12.08 -6.46
C ASP A 174 -11.38 -10.67 -5.93
N ALA A 175 -10.18 -10.13 -6.17
CA ALA A 175 -9.79 -8.80 -5.75
C ALA A 175 -9.00 -8.04 -6.83
N ALA A 176 -9.26 -6.74 -6.94
CA ALA A 176 -8.50 -5.81 -7.77
C ALA A 176 -7.89 -4.71 -6.90
N LEU A 177 -6.56 -4.55 -6.96
CA LEU A 177 -5.80 -3.55 -6.21
C LEU A 177 -5.48 -2.38 -7.14
N GLU A 178 -6.18 -1.27 -6.99
CA GLU A 178 -6.07 -0.11 -7.86
C GLU A 178 -5.07 0.90 -7.28
N CYS A 179 -3.95 1.07 -7.98
CA CYS A 179 -2.78 1.83 -7.52
C CYS A 179 -2.38 2.97 -8.49
N VAL A 180 -3.32 3.47 -9.30
CA VAL A 180 -3.04 4.50 -10.33
C VAL A 180 -3.83 5.80 -10.09
N GLY A 181 -5.10 5.71 -9.72
CA GLY A 181 -5.95 6.88 -9.43
C GLY A 181 -6.57 7.56 -10.67
N THR A 182 -6.57 6.87 -11.81
CA THR A 182 -7.18 7.38 -13.06
C THR A 182 -8.58 6.82 -13.26
N GLU A 183 -9.34 7.42 -14.19
CA GLU A 183 -10.66 6.88 -14.49
C GLU A 183 -10.55 5.48 -15.16
N ALA A 184 -9.69 5.38 -16.17
CA ALA A 184 -9.44 4.12 -16.87
C ALA A 184 -9.00 2.97 -15.94
N SER A 185 -8.22 3.25 -14.88
CA SER A 185 -7.76 2.19 -13.97
C SER A 185 -8.87 1.58 -13.13
N ILE A 186 -9.86 2.35 -12.66
CA ILE A 186 -11.01 1.77 -11.94
C ILE A 186 -11.97 1.08 -12.91
N GLU A 187 -12.15 1.54 -14.16
CA GLU A 187 -12.94 0.77 -15.15
C GLU A 187 -12.33 -0.60 -15.37
N GLN A 188 -11.00 -0.63 -15.48
CA GLN A 188 -10.24 -1.86 -15.58
C GLN A 188 -10.38 -2.72 -14.32
N ALA A 189 -10.34 -2.12 -13.13
CA ALA A 189 -10.55 -2.80 -11.85
C ALA A 189 -11.94 -3.46 -11.78
N LEU A 190 -12.99 -2.75 -12.18
CA LEU A 190 -14.35 -3.28 -12.23
C LEU A 190 -14.48 -4.40 -13.28
N GLY A 191 -13.86 -4.24 -14.45
CA GLY A 191 -13.98 -5.19 -15.55
C GLY A 191 -13.29 -6.54 -15.31
N VAL A 192 -12.20 -6.56 -14.54
CA VAL A 192 -11.48 -7.82 -14.25
C VAL A 192 -12.18 -8.68 -13.21
N LEU A 193 -13.08 -8.12 -12.39
CA LEU A 193 -13.74 -8.84 -11.29
C LEU A 193 -14.83 -9.80 -11.78
N HIS A 194 -15.12 -10.82 -10.96
CA HIS A 194 -16.39 -11.53 -11.03
C HIS A 194 -17.44 -10.87 -10.11
N ASN A 195 -18.70 -11.30 -10.19
CA ASN A 195 -19.75 -10.83 -9.27
C ASN A 195 -19.40 -11.22 -7.82
N GLY A 196 -19.49 -10.28 -6.88
CA GLY A 196 -19.02 -10.43 -5.51
C GLY A 196 -17.54 -10.10 -5.30
N GLY A 197 -16.85 -9.66 -6.35
CA GLY A 197 -15.45 -9.22 -6.30
C GLY A 197 -15.26 -7.94 -5.49
N ARG A 198 -14.00 -7.64 -5.15
CA ARG A 198 -13.62 -6.59 -4.21
C ARG A 198 -12.56 -5.66 -4.80
N ILE A 199 -12.70 -4.36 -4.61
CA ILE A 199 -11.68 -3.38 -4.99
C ILE A 199 -11.03 -2.80 -3.74
N GLY A 200 -9.71 -2.79 -3.73
CA GLY A 200 -8.89 -1.97 -2.83
C GLY A 200 -8.30 -0.81 -3.62
N TYR A 201 -8.82 0.41 -3.44
CA TYR A 201 -8.35 1.59 -4.16
C TYR A 201 -7.42 2.44 -3.30
N VAL A 202 -6.23 2.71 -3.80
CA VAL A 202 -5.22 3.56 -3.12
C VAL A 202 -4.59 4.57 -4.07
N GLY A 203 -4.87 4.48 -5.36
CA GLY A 203 -4.48 5.51 -6.31
C GLY A 203 -5.13 6.85 -5.98
N VAL A 204 -4.31 7.88 -5.78
CA VAL A 204 -4.80 9.24 -5.51
C VAL A 204 -5.60 9.73 -6.73
N PRO A 205 -6.88 10.10 -6.58
CA PRO A 205 -7.72 10.45 -7.72
C PRO A 205 -7.19 11.65 -8.52
N HIS A 206 -7.05 11.48 -9.84
CA HIS A 206 -6.77 12.56 -10.81
C HIS A 206 -8.05 13.13 -11.43
N TYR A 207 -9.19 12.79 -10.85
CA TYR A 207 -10.52 13.18 -11.29
C TYR A 207 -11.28 13.81 -10.11
N ASN A 208 -12.15 14.78 -10.38
CA ASN A 208 -12.87 15.50 -9.33
C ASN A 208 -14.09 14.73 -8.83
N ASN A 209 -14.92 14.26 -9.76
CA ASN A 209 -16.17 13.56 -9.46
C ASN A 209 -16.33 12.46 -10.47
N ARG A 210 -16.09 11.22 -10.05
CA ARG A 210 -16.40 10.07 -10.87
C ARG A 210 -17.52 9.24 -10.26
N PRO A 211 -18.68 9.15 -10.92
CA PRO A 211 -19.65 8.12 -10.62
C PRO A 211 -19.03 6.76 -10.93
N LEU A 212 -19.00 5.85 -9.96
CA LEU A 212 -18.57 4.45 -10.16
C LEU A 212 -19.55 3.63 -11.02
N GLY A 213 -20.62 4.27 -11.51
CA GLY A 213 -21.79 3.57 -12.05
C GLY A 213 -22.54 2.82 -10.95
N SER A 214 -23.55 2.05 -11.36
CA SER A 214 -24.21 1.12 -10.44
C SER A 214 -23.46 -0.21 -10.44
N THR A 215 -22.97 -0.62 -9.27
CA THR A 215 -22.40 -1.96 -9.02
C THR A 215 -23.41 -2.94 -8.43
N PHE A 216 -24.68 -2.53 -8.33
CA PHE A 216 -25.73 -3.26 -7.62
C PHE A 216 -25.92 -4.68 -8.15
N ALA A 217 -25.93 -4.86 -9.47
CA ALA A 217 -26.13 -6.17 -10.08
C ALA A 217 -24.91 -7.11 -9.95
N GLN A 218 -23.75 -6.56 -9.60
CA GLN A 218 -22.50 -7.33 -9.46
C GLN A 218 -22.13 -7.58 -8.00
N ASN A 219 -22.78 -6.97 -7.01
CA ASN A 219 -22.42 -7.06 -5.59
C ASN A 219 -20.93 -6.72 -5.31
N ILE A 220 -20.37 -5.70 -5.98
CA ILE A 220 -18.96 -5.33 -5.79
C ILE A 220 -18.79 -4.56 -4.48
N THR A 221 -17.80 -4.99 -3.69
CA THR A 221 -17.32 -4.22 -2.52
C THR A 221 -16.19 -3.29 -2.96
N ILE A 222 -16.22 -2.04 -2.51
CA ILE A 222 -15.17 -1.06 -2.79
C ILE A 222 -14.73 -0.47 -1.46
N GLY A 223 -13.45 -0.65 -1.13
CA GLY A 223 -12.80 -0.05 0.02
C GLY A 223 -11.48 0.58 -0.39
N GLY A 224 -10.98 1.53 0.39
CA GLY A 224 -9.73 2.20 0.07
C GLY A 224 -9.60 3.57 0.70
N GLY A 225 -8.62 4.33 0.21
CA GLY A 225 -8.24 5.65 0.74
C GLY A 225 -6.80 5.70 1.22
N SER A 226 -6.54 6.62 2.15
CA SER A 226 -5.21 6.85 2.73
C SER A 226 -4.77 5.66 3.58
N ALA A 227 -3.52 5.22 3.39
CA ALA A 227 -2.99 4.06 4.07
C ALA A 227 -2.85 4.29 5.58
N SER A 228 -3.10 3.24 6.35
CA SER A 228 -2.92 3.24 7.81
C SER A 228 -1.53 2.75 8.19
N VAL A 229 -0.53 3.55 7.82
CA VAL A 229 0.89 3.20 7.84
C VAL A 229 1.34 2.72 9.22
N THR A 230 1.15 3.56 10.25
CA THR A 230 1.57 3.24 11.62
C THR A 230 0.98 1.91 12.10
N THR A 231 -0.31 1.67 11.83
CA THR A 231 -0.99 0.42 12.19
C THR A 231 -0.33 -0.79 11.52
N TYR A 232 -0.07 -0.74 10.22
CA TYR A 232 0.49 -1.88 9.49
C TYR A 232 1.96 -2.14 9.84
N ASP A 233 2.77 -1.10 9.99
CA ASP A 233 4.17 -1.25 10.35
C ASP A 233 4.35 -1.88 11.72
N LYS A 234 3.59 -1.41 12.72
CA LYS A 234 3.64 -1.95 14.08
C LYS A 234 3.12 -3.38 14.19
N GLN A 235 2.13 -3.75 13.38
CA GLN A 235 1.51 -5.07 13.47
C GLN A 235 2.27 -6.13 12.68
N ILE A 236 2.82 -5.79 11.51
CA ILE A 236 3.30 -6.81 10.57
C ILE A 236 4.49 -6.36 9.72
N LEU A 237 4.49 -5.16 9.13
CA LEU A 237 5.43 -4.85 8.05
C LEU A 237 6.86 -4.64 8.54
N LEU A 238 7.06 -3.96 9.67
CA LEU A 238 8.42 -3.78 10.21
C LEU A 238 9.07 -5.12 10.51
N LYS A 239 8.35 -6.02 11.17
CA LYS A 239 8.85 -7.36 11.48
C LYS A 239 9.16 -8.14 10.20
N ALA A 240 8.28 -8.11 9.21
CA ALA A 240 8.49 -8.82 7.94
C ALA A 240 9.74 -8.32 7.19
N VAL A 241 10.04 -7.01 7.24
CA VAL A 241 11.28 -6.46 6.67
C VAL A 241 12.50 -6.91 7.47
N LEU A 242 12.45 -6.80 8.81
CA LEU A 242 13.59 -7.13 9.68
C LEU A 242 13.95 -8.63 9.62
N ASP A 243 12.94 -9.51 9.46
CA ASP A 243 13.14 -10.95 9.33
C ASP A 243 13.59 -11.36 7.92
N GLY A 244 13.54 -10.44 6.94
CA GLY A 244 13.84 -10.74 5.54
C GLY A 244 12.74 -11.50 4.80
N ASP A 245 11.53 -11.56 5.35
CA ASP A 245 10.35 -12.18 4.71
C ASP A 245 9.92 -11.40 3.46
N ILE A 246 10.14 -10.08 3.46
CA ILE A 246 9.88 -9.18 2.33
C ILE A 246 11.05 -8.23 2.08
N ASP A 247 11.27 -7.90 0.81
CA ASP A 247 12.29 -6.93 0.37
C ASP A 247 11.68 -5.83 -0.52
N PRO A 248 10.84 -4.95 0.05
CA PRO A 248 10.16 -3.90 -0.71
C PRO A 248 11.13 -2.82 -1.23
N GLY A 249 12.34 -2.71 -0.69
CA GLY A 249 13.35 -1.72 -1.06
C GLY A 249 13.81 -1.79 -2.52
N ARG A 250 13.53 -2.90 -3.23
CA ARG A 250 13.82 -3.06 -4.66
C ARG A 250 13.10 -2.06 -5.55
N VAL A 251 12.04 -1.39 -5.06
CA VAL A 251 11.35 -0.32 -5.80
C VAL A 251 12.21 0.94 -6.00
N PHE A 252 13.28 1.11 -5.23
CA PHE A 252 14.26 2.17 -5.44
C PHE A 252 15.25 1.77 -6.54
N THR A 253 15.05 2.31 -7.74
CA THR A 253 15.82 1.95 -8.94
C THR A 253 16.99 2.88 -9.25
N GLN A 254 17.11 3.99 -8.51
CA GLN A 254 18.23 4.93 -8.60
C GLN A 254 18.75 5.21 -7.18
N THR A 255 20.07 5.32 -7.08
CA THR A 255 20.80 5.73 -5.87
C THR A 255 21.34 7.13 -6.05
#